data_AF-A0A3N4KDC0-F1
#
_entry.id   AF-A0A3N4KDC0-F1
#
_cell.length_a   1.000
_cell.length_b   1.000
_cell.length_c   1.000
_cell.angle_alpha   90.00
_cell.angle_beta   90.00
_cell.angle_gamma   90.00
#
_symmetry.space_group_name_H-M   'P 1'
#
loop_
_entity.id
_entity.type
_entity.pdbx_description
1 polymer ?
#
loop_
_entity_poly.entity_id
_entity_poly.type
_entity_poly.pdbx_seq_one_letter_code
_entity_poly.pdbx_strand_id
1 'polypeptide(L)'
;MSPPLHIPASKLCESCRATRALISRPKTNQKLCKTCFLSTFEAEVHATIVSTTLFTRGSRVAIGASGGKDSTVLASVLKTLNERYDYGVEFVLLSIDEGIKGYRDDSLETVKRNAVQYGMELVIVSYEELYGWSMDSVVESIGKKGNCTYCGVFRRQALDRGAERLGINHVVTGHNADDIAETVLMNLLRGDLPRLHRCTSIITSSTSSPIARSKPLKYAYEKEIVLYALHKKLDYFSTECIYSPEAFRGSARTLIKALEKVRPSAILDIVRSGEAFSRMIPSQAQASSAKLSQESGMSNCTRCGYLTSQELCKACTLLDCLNKNRPKMAVEVEAGIEDEEASSSLRRGMEAMKLAEEGIVN
;
A
#
# COMPACT_ATOMS: atom_id res chain seq x y z
N MET A 1 -45.56 31.52 1.19
CA MET A 1 -44.15 31.60 0.73
C MET A 1 -43.29 31.91 1.94
N SER A 2 -42.54 30.94 2.45
CA SER A 2 -41.62 31.17 3.57
C SER A 2 -40.53 32.16 3.12
N PRO A 3 -40.22 33.20 3.92
CA PRO A 3 -39.22 34.18 3.53
C PRO A 3 -37.85 33.50 3.33
N PRO A 4 -37.01 33.98 2.40
CA PRO A 4 -35.66 33.45 2.25
C PRO A 4 -34.91 33.65 3.56
N LEU A 5 -34.49 32.53 4.16
CA LEU A 5 -33.69 32.50 5.38
C LEU A 5 -32.45 33.38 5.18
N HIS A 6 -32.44 34.57 5.79
CA HIS A 6 -31.29 35.46 5.74
C HIS A 6 -30.11 34.79 6.46
N ILE A 7 -29.11 34.34 5.70
CA ILE A 7 -27.91 33.76 6.27
C ILE A 7 -27.01 34.93 6.72
N PRO A 8 -26.57 34.98 7.98
CA PRO A 8 -25.61 35.99 8.43
C PRO A 8 -24.31 35.90 7.63
N ALA A 9 -23.68 37.05 7.33
CA ALA A 9 -22.43 37.09 6.56
C ALA A 9 -21.31 36.21 7.15
N SER A 10 -21.26 36.08 8.48
CA SER A 10 -20.30 35.21 9.21
C SER A 10 -20.52 33.70 9.02
N LYS A 11 -21.65 33.30 8.43
CA LYS A 11 -22.02 31.91 8.11
C LYS A 11 -21.98 31.63 6.61
N LEU A 12 -21.61 32.60 5.77
CA LEU A 12 -21.45 32.40 4.33
C LEU A 12 -20.11 31.73 4.03
N CYS A 13 -20.06 31.02 2.92
CA CYS A 13 -18.83 30.45 2.35
C CYS A 13 -17.85 31.58 2.04
N GLU A 14 -16.62 31.47 2.52
CA GLU A 14 -15.59 32.49 2.31
C GLU A 14 -15.13 32.57 0.84
N SER A 15 -15.31 31.49 0.06
CA SER A 15 -14.94 31.43 -1.35
C SER A 15 -16.02 32.01 -2.27
N CYS A 16 -17.26 31.49 -2.25
CA CYS A 16 -18.31 31.96 -3.17
C CYS A 16 -19.21 33.07 -2.60
N ARG A 17 -19.22 33.29 -1.28
CA ARG A 17 -20.07 34.26 -0.56
C ARG A 17 -21.59 34.14 -0.83
N ALA A 18 -22.04 33.10 -1.51
CA ALA A 18 -23.45 32.91 -1.90
C ALA A 18 -24.17 31.88 -1.02
N THR A 19 -23.50 30.80 -0.66
CA THR A 19 -24.09 29.68 0.09
C THR A 19 -23.55 29.61 1.52
N ARG A 20 -24.33 29.00 2.43
CA ARG A 20 -23.90 28.74 3.81
C ARG A 20 -22.63 27.87 3.84
N ALA A 21 -21.66 28.25 4.66
CA ALA A 21 -20.50 27.42 4.98
C ALA A 21 -20.93 26.23 5.85
N LEU A 22 -20.51 25.04 5.44
CA LEU A 22 -20.81 23.78 6.13
C LEU A 22 -19.53 23.08 6.62
N ILE A 23 -18.38 23.47 6.08
CA ILE A 23 -17.10 22.79 6.29
C ILE A 23 -16.11 23.84 6.78
N SER A 24 -15.38 23.55 7.84
CA SER A 24 -14.18 24.28 8.22
C SER A 24 -12.97 23.47 7.75
N ARG A 25 -12.14 24.04 6.87
CA ARG A 25 -10.96 23.33 6.37
C ARG A 25 -9.98 23.05 7.51
N PRO A 26 -9.59 21.79 7.76
CA PRO A 26 -8.66 21.44 8.83
C PRO A 26 -7.34 22.20 8.75
N LYS A 27 -6.82 22.46 7.55
CA LYS A 27 -5.48 23.05 7.37
C LYS A 27 -5.41 24.57 7.50
N THR A 28 -6.49 25.29 7.17
CA THR A 28 -6.52 26.77 7.08
C THR A 28 -7.62 27.40 7.94
N ASN A 29 -8.53 26.61 8.52
CA ASN A 29 -9.77 27.05 9.16
C ASN A 29 -10.71 27.86 8.26
N GLN A 30 -10.48 27.85 6.95
CA GLN A 30 -11.34 28.51 5.97
C GLN A 30 -12.72 27.87 5.97
N LYS A 31 -13.78 28.66 6.10
CA LYS A 31 -15.16 28.17 6.08
C LYS A 31 -15.70 28.10 4.65
N LEU A 32 -15.97 26.89 4.17
CA LEU A 32 -16.44 26.63 2.81
C LEU A 32 -17.80 25.93 2.79
N CYS A 33 -18.56 26.16 1.71
CA CYS A 33 -19.67 25.29 1.36
C CYS A 33 -19.16 24.00 0.70
N LYS A 34 -20.07 23.03 0.52
CA LYS A 34 -19.74 21.72 -0.07
C LYS A 34 -19.08 21.83 -1.44
N THR A 35 -19.65 22.61 -2.36
CA THR A 35 -19.15 22.72 -3.74
C THR A 35 -17.79 23.39 -3.81
N CYS A 36 -17.61 24.51 -3.09
CA CYS A 36 -16.33 25.18 -2.99
C CYS A 36 -15.25 24.29 -2.38
N PHE A 37 -15.58 23.53 -1.31
CA PHE A 37 -14.61 22.60 -0.73
C PHE A 37 -14.14 21.55 -1.73
N LEU A 38 -15.06 20.88 -2.44
CA LEU A 38 -14.70 19.87 -3.45
C LEU A 38 -13.85 20.46 -4.57
N SER A 39 -14.24 21.62 -5.09
CA SER A 39 -13.49 22.31 -6.15
C SER A 39 -12.11 22.73 -5.68
N THR A 40 -11.96 23.26 -4.47
CA THR A 40 -10.67 23.69 -3.93
C THR A 40 -9.76 22.49 -3.65
N PHE A 41 -10.30 21.41 -3.09
CA PHE A 41 -9.54 20.18 -2.86
C PHE A 41 -9.01 19.59 -4.18
N GLU A 42 -9.88 19.46 -5.19
CA GLU A 42 -9.50 19.00 -6.53
C GLU A 42 -8.47 19.93 -7.19
N ALA A 43 -8.63 21.24 -7.07
CA ALA A 43 -7.70 22.23 -7.63
C ALA A 43 -6.29 22.15 -7.00
N GLU A 44 -6.19 21.88 -5.71
CA GLU A 44 -4.90 21.72 -5.03
C GLU A 44 -4.17 20.44 -5.44
N VAL A 45 -4.93 19.34 -5.63
CA VAL A 45 -4.38 18.09 -6.19
C VAL A 45 -3.95 18.31 -7.64
N HIS A 46 -4.75 19.02 -8.44
CA HIS A 46 -4.38 19.43 -9.81
C HIS A 46 -3.08 20.25 -9.83
N ALA A 47 -2.96 21.28 -8.97
CA ALA A 47 -1.75 22.09 -8.87
C ALA A 47 -0.53 21.23 -8.51
N THR A 48 -0.70 20.24 -7.63
CA THR A 48 0.34 19.28 -7.29
C THR A 48 0.75 18.43 -8.50
N ILE A 49 -0.22 17.90 -9.26
CA ILE A 49 0.02 17.10 -10.47
C ILE A 49 0.78 17.90 -11.53
N VAL A 50 0.34 19.13 -11.81
CA VAL A 50 0.92 19.98 -12.86
C VAL A 50 2.30 20.51 -12.47
N SER A 51 2.48 21.01 -11.25
CA SER A 51 3.77 21.57 -10.80
C SER A 51 4.91 20.55 -10.74
N THR A 52 4.57 19.26 -10.73
CA THR A 52 5.54 18.16 -10.64
C THR A 52 5.55 17.28 -11.89
N THR A 53 4.78 17.67 -12.91
CA THR A 53 4.65 16.97 -14.20
C THR A 53 4.43 15.46 -14.01
N LEU A 54 3.48 15.09 -13.14
CA LEU A 54 3.30 13.68 -12.77
C LEU A 54 2.93 12.80 -13.96
N PHE A 55 2.21 13.33 -14.94
CA PHE A 55 1.68 12.55 -16.04
C PHE A 55 2.07 13.15 -17.38
N THR A 56 2.22 12.26 -18.36
CA THR A 56 2.35 12.61 -19.78
C THR A 56 1.11 12.13 -20.51
N ARG A 57 0.65 12.90 -21.51
CA ARG A 57 -0.50 12.52 -22.32
C ARG A 57 -0.22 11.20 -23.05
N GLY A 58 -1.20 10.30 -23.10
CA GLY A 58 -1.07 8.96 -23.68
C GLY A 58 -0.38 7.94 -22.77
N SER A 59 0.02 8.32 -21.55
CA SER A 59 0.55 7.36 -20.58
C SER A 59 -0.55 6.50 -19.96
N ARG A 60 -0.18 5.25 -19.64
CA ARG A 60 -0.98 4.36 -18.78
C ARG A 60 -0.40 4.42 -17.37
N VAL A 61 -1.25 4.68 -16.37
CA VAL A 61 -0.84 4.86 -14.98
C VAL A 61 -1.68 3.97 -14.07
N ALA A 62 -1.00 3.19 -13.22
CA ALA A 62 -1.66 2.31 -12.27
C ALA A 62 -1.95 3.04 -10.95
N ILE A 63 -3.18 2.95 -10.46
CA ILE A 63 -3.59 3.47 -9.14
C ILE A 63 -3.59 2.31 -8.16
N GLY A 64 -2.75 2.39 -7.13
CA GLY A 64 -2.74 1.42 -6.04
C GLY A 64 -4.05 1.47 -5.25
N ALA A 65 -4.90 0.45 -5.42
CA ALA A 65 -6.24 0.36 -4.88
C ALA A 65 -6.31 -0.62 -3.70
N SER A 66 -6.38 -0.10 -2.47
CA SER A 66 -6.53 -0.91 -1.25
C SER A 66 -8.00 -1.07 -0.81
N GLY A 67 -8.94 -0.42 -1.49
CA GLY A 67 -10.35 -0.33 -1.06
C GLY A 67 -10.58 0.67 0.09
N GLY A 68 -9.52 1.18 0.70
CA GLY A 68 -9.59 2.18 1.76
C GLY A 68 -9.82 3.59 1.23
N LYS A 69 -10.25 4.48 2.15
CA LYS A 69 -10.61 5.88 1.88
C LYS A 69 -9.63 6.62 0.97
N ASP A 70 -8.33 6.53 1.25
CA ASP A 70 -7.32 7.35 0.58
C ASP A 70 -7.14 6.93 -0.88
N SER A 71 -7.12 5.61 -1.15
CA SER A 71 -7.04 5.08 -2.51
C SER A 71 -8.31 5.32 -3.33
N THR A 72 -9.48 5.24 -2.70
CA THR A 72 -10.76 5.54 -3.35
C THR A 72 -10.88 7.03 -3.71
N VAL A 73 -10.51 7.92 -2.79
CA VAL A 73 -10.48 9.37 -3.05
C VAL A 73 -9.47 9.69 -4.15
N LEU A 74 -8.29 9.07 -4.13
CA LEU A 74 -7.30 9.25 -5.20
C LEU A 74 -7.89 8.87 -6.57
N ALA A 75 -8.51 7.69 -6.70
CA ALA A 75 -9.12 7.26 -7.95
C ALA A 75 -10.23 8.22 -8.43
N SER A 76 -11.12 8.62 -7.52
CA SER A 76 -12.22 9.55 -7.82
C SER A 76 -11.73 10.93 -8.27
N VAL A 77 -10.71 11.47 -7.59
CA VAL A 77 -10.11 12.77 -7.93
C VAL A 77 -9.38 12.67 -9.26
N LEU A 78 -8.54 11.66 -9.48
CA LEU A 78 -7.82 11.50 -10.74
C LEU A 78 -8.77 11.34 -11.93
N LYS A 79 -9.86 10.58 -11.78
CA LYS A 79 -10.93 10.49 -12.78
C LYS A 79 -11.51 11.86 -13.11
N THR A 80 -11.94 12.59 -12.07
CA THR A 80 -12.54 13.92 -12.21
C THR A 80 -11.59 14.91 -12.87
N LEU A 81 -10.31 14.89 -12.51
CA LEU A 81 -9.30 15.79 -13.06
C LEU A 81 -8.91 15.43 -14.49
N ASN A 82 -8.82 14.14 -14.82
CA ASN A 82 -8.55 13.68 -16.17
C ASN A 82 -9.61 14.17 -17.15
N GLU A 83 -10.89 14.10 -16.76
CA GLU A 83 -12.02 14.58 -17.57
C GLU A 83 -12.10 16.10 -17.63
N ARG A 84 -11.88 16.77 -16.49
CA ARG A 84 -11.99 18.24 -16.41
C ARG A 84 -10.87 18.96 -17.16
N TYR A 85 -9.64 18.45 -17.09
CA TYR A 85 -8.45 19.10 -17.62
C TYR A 85 -7.86 18.39 -18.84
N ASP A 86 -8.50 17.32 -19.32
CA ASP A 86 -8.06 16.50 -20.45
C ASP A 86 -6.57 16.09 -20.34
N TYR A 87 -6.17 15.43 -19.24
CA TYR A 87 -4.78 14.95 -19.15
C TYR A 87 -4.47 13.90 -20.21
N GLY A 88 -5.48 13.20 -20.74
CA GLY A 88 -5.34 12.11 -21.71
C GLY A 88 -4.53 10.93 -21.16
N VAL A 89 -4.70 10.64 -19.87
CA VAL A 89 -4.06 9.53 -19.17
C VAL A 89 -5.05 8.36 -19.06
N GLU A 90 -4.58 7.15 -19.30
CA GLU A 90 -5.36 5.94 -19.04
C GLU A 90 -5.05 5.45 -17.62
N PHE A 91 -6.07 5.47 -16.74
CA PHE A 91 -5.93 5.00 -15.37
C PHE A 91 -6.43 3.57 -15.21
N VAL A 92 -5.59 2.73 -14.62
CA VAL A 92 -5.88 1.32 -14.30
C VAL A 92 -5.79 1.13 -12.79
N LEU A 93 -6.75 0.45 -12.18
CA LEU A 93 -6.69 0.09 -10.76
C LEU A 93 -5.81 -1.16 -10.59
N LEU A 94 -4.83 -1.08 -9.70
CA LEU A 94 -3.98 -2.20 -9.32
C LEU A 94 -4.17 -2.50 -7.82
N SER A 95 -4.75 -3.66 -7.52
CA SER A 95 -5.04 -4.10 -6.17
C SER A 95 -4.18 -5.30 -5.80
N ILE A 96 -3.69 -5.33 -4.55
CA ILE A 96 -2.87 -6.42 -4.04
C ILE A 96 -3.68 -7.20 -3.02
N ASP A 97 -3.96 -8.47 -3.30
CA ASP A 97 -4.58 -9.37 -2.35
C ASP A 97 -3.51 -9.98 -1.43
N GLU A 98 -3.45 -9.47 -0.21
CA GLU A 98 -2.53 -9.98 0.80
C GLU A 98 -2.96 -11.33 1.41
N GLY A 99 -4.19 -11.79 1.17
CA GLY A 99 -4.72 -13.04 1.74
C GLY A 99 -4.95 -12.96 3.26
N ILE A 100 -5.57 -11.86 3.73
CA ILE A 100 -5.98 -11.69 5.14
C ILE A 100 -7.49 -11.95 5.23
N LYS A 101 -7.88 -13.09 5.82
CA LYS A 101 -9.28 -13.51 5.92
C LYS A 101 -10.14 -12.52 6.71
N GLY A 102 -11.34 -12.24 6.21
CA GLY A 102 -12.31 -11.35 6.87
C GLY A 102 -11.92 -9.88 6.90
N TYR A 103 -10.82 -9.51 6.25
CA TYR A 103 -10.42 -8.11 6.02
C TYR A 103 -10.34 -7.83 4.52
N ARG A 104 -9.65 -8.70 3.77
CA ARG A 104 -9.36 -8.43 2.36
C ARG A 104 -10.53 -8.74 1.44
N ASP A 105 -11.38 -9.70 1.81
CA ASP A 105 -12.56 -10.09 1.04
C ASP A 105 -13.49 -8.88 0.80
N ASP A 106 -13.88 -8.19 1.88
CA ASP A 106 -14.75 -7.01 1.83
C ASP A 106 -14.08 -5.80 1.14
N SER A 107 -12.77 -5.65 1.35
CA SER A 107 -11.96 -4.61 0.71
C SER A 107 -11.89 -4.80 -0.81
N LEU A 108 -11.73 -6.04 -1.29
CA LEU A 108 -11.68 -6.35 -2.72
C LEU A 108 -13.03 -6.16 -3.40
N GLU A 109 -14.13 -6.51 -2.74
CA GLU A 109 -15.47 -6.22 -3.27
C GLU A 109 -15.69 -4.71 -3.47
N THR A 110 -15.22 -3.90 -2.52
CA THR A 110 -15.25 -2.43 -2.66
C THR A 110 -14.41 -1.96 -3.85
N VAL A 111 -13.22 -2.53 -4.06
CA VAL A 111 -12.38 -2.19 -5.22
C VAL A 111 -13.04 -2.59 -6.54
N LYS A 112 -13.72 -3.76 -6.61
CA LYS A 112 -14.48 -4.17 -7.79
C LYS A 112 -15.62 -3.20 -8.10
N ARG A 113 -16.37 -2.76 -7.08
CA ARG A 113 -17.41 -1.73 -7.25
C ARG A 113 -16.84 -0.41 -7.74
N ASN A 114 -15.69 0.01 -7.20
CA ASN A 114 -14.99 1.21 -7.66
C ASN A 114 -14.55 1.12 -9.12
N ALA A 115 -14.06 -0.04 -9.58
CA ALA A 115 -13.69 -0.26 -10.97
C ALA A 115 -14.86 -0.01 -11.92
N VAL A 116 -16.04 -0.56 -11.59
CA VAL A 116 -17.28 -0.35 -12.34
C VAL A 116 -17.72 1.12 -12.27
N GLN A 117 -17.75 1.70 -11.07
CA GLN A 117 -18.22 3.07 -10.85
C GLN A 117 -17.38 4.10 -11.62
N TYR A 118 -16.07 3.91 -11.68
CA TYR A 118 -15.16 4.85 -12.33
C TYR A 118 -14.82 4.47 -13.78
N GLY A 119 -15.31 3.33 -14.27
CA GLY A 119 -14.99 2.83 -15.61
C GLY A 119 -13.49 2.64 -15.82
N MET A 120 -12.81 2.05 -14.83
CA MET A 120 -11.37 1.78 -14.87
C MET A 120 -11.13 0.27 -14.87
N GLU A 121 -10.19 -0.19 -15.68
CA GLU A 121 -9.71 -1.57 -15.64
C GLU A 121 -9.19 -1.90 -14.24
N LEU A 122 -9.43 -3.11 -13.74
CA LEU A 122 -8.95 -3.58 -12.45
C LEU A 122 -8.11 -4.84 -12.62
N VAL A 123 -6.88 -4.79 -12.12
CA VAL A 123 -6.01 -5.95 -11.95
C VAL A 123 -5.80 -6.24 -10.49
N ILE A 124 -6.01 -7.49 -10.10
CA ILE A 124 -5.76 -8.00 -8.76
C ILE A 124 -4.56 -8.95 -8.84
N VAL A 125 -3.58 -8.76 -7.96
CA VAL A 125 -2.42 -9.64 -7.83
C VAL A 125 -2.35 -10.14 -6.40
N SER A 126 -2.26 -11.46 -6.19
CA SER A 126 -2.26 -12.03 -4.84
C SER A 126 -0.86 -12.40 -4.36
N TYR A 127 -0.66 -12.38 -3.04
CA TYR A 127 0.59 -12.89 -2.45
C TYR A 127 0.73 -14.40 -2.63
N GLU A 128 -0.39 -15.13 -2.58
CA GLU A 128 -0.40 -16.58 -2.83
C GLU A 128 0.17 -16.89 -4.21
N GLU A 129 -0.26 -16.17 -5.25
CA GLU A 129 0.24 -16.35 -6.61
C GLU A 129 1.72 -15.94 -6.76
N LEU A 130 2.12 -14.80 -6.16
CA LEU A 130 3.46 -14.25 -6.35
C LEU A 130 4.55 -14.95 -5.53
N TYR A 131 4.17 -15.48 -4.37
CA TYR A 131 5.11 -15.89 -3.34
C TYR A 131 4.82 -17.29 -2.77
N GLY A 132 3.62 -17.85 -2.99
CA GLY A 132 3.17 -19.10 -2.37
C GLY A 132 2.87 -18.96 -0.87
N TRP A 133 2.61 -17.72 -0.42
CA TRP A 133 2.33 -17.37 0.98
C TRP A 133 1.27 -16.28 1.04
N SER A 134 0.20 -16.50 1.79
CA SER A 134 -0.71 -15.44 2.25
C SER A 134 -0.16 -14.73 3.49
N MET A 135 -0.64 -13.53 3.82
CA MET A 135 -0.27 -12.87 5.06
C MET A 135 -0.70 -13.65 6.30
N ASP A 136 -1.84 -14.35 6.26
CA ASP A 136 -2.28 -15.21 7.36
C ASP A 136 -1.26 -16.33 7.61
N SER A 137 -0.78 -17.00 6.55
CA SER A 137 0.25 -18.05 6.67
C SER A 137 1.61 -17.50 7.13
N VAL A 138 1.98 -16.28 6.72
CA VAL A 138 3.18 -15.59 7.23
C VAL A 138 3.07 -15.37 8.74
N VAL A 139 1.93 -14.86 9.21
CA VAL A 139 1.71 -14.60 10.64
C VAL A 139 1.68 -15.89 11.45
N GLU A 140 1.12 -16.97 10.90
CA GLU A 140 1.17 -18.29 11.53
C GLU A 140 2.61 -18.80 11.71
N SER A 141 3.48 -18.54 10.72
CA SER A 141 4.88 -18.98 10.75
C SER A 141 5.78 -18.16 11.69
N ILE A 142 5.64 -16.82 11.70
CA ILE A 142 6.59 -15.94 12.43
C ILE A 142 5.98 -15.27 13.66
N GLY A 143 4.67 -15.40 13.87
CA GLY A 143 3.91 -14.66 14.87
C GLY A 143 3.52 -13.24 14.45
N LYS A 144 2.88 -12.52 15.38
CA LYS A 144 2.33 -11.17 15.14
C LYS A 144 3.40 -10.07 15.09
N LYS A 145 4.53 -10.26 15.78
CA LYS A 145 5.61 -9.27 15.81
C LYS A 145 6.41 -9.30 14.51
N GLY A 146 6.51 -8.14 13.85
CA GLY A 146 7.32 -7.98 12.64
C GLY A 146 6.63 -8.39 11.32
N ASN A 147 5.40 -8.89 11.35
CA ASN A 147 4.64 -9.26 10.14
C ASN A 147 4.47 -8.11 9.13
N CYS A 148 4.33 -6.88 9.62
CA CYS A 148 4.18 -5.69 8.80
C CYS A 148 5.44 -5.40 7.97
N THR A 149 6.61 -5.90 8.40
CA THR A 149 7.83 -5.84 7.60
C THR A 149 7.73 -6.72 6.36
N TYR A 150 7.23 -7.96 6.52
CA TYR A 150 6.99 -8.88 5.40
C TYR A 150 5.92 -8.29 4.46
N CYS A 151 4.78 -7.90 5.03
CA CYS A 151 3.69 -7.30 4.27
C CYS A 151 4.16 -6.08 3.46
N GLY A 152 4.90 -5.14 4.08
CA GLY A 152 5.36 -3.93 3.40
C GLY A 152 6.45 -4.17 2.35
N VAL A 153 7.25 -5.22 2.48
CA VAL A 153 8.23 -5.61 1.44
C VAL A 153 7.53 -6.29 0.28
N PHE A 154 6.67 -7.28 0.56
CA PHE A 154 5.89 -8.01 -0.44
C PHE A 154 4.93 -7.11 -1.20
N ARG A 155 4.27 -6.14 -0.53
CA ARG A 155 3.33 -5.21 -1.18
C ARG A 155 4.02 -4.35 -2.22
N ARG A 156 5.22 -3.84 -1.90
CA ARG A 156 5.98 -2.99 -2.82
C ARG A 156 6.43 -3.77 -4.05
N GLN A 157 6.93 -4.99 -3.87
CA GLN A 157 7.31 -5.84 -5.00
C GLN A 157 6.08 -6.31 -5.79
N ALA A 158 4.95 -6.58 -5.13
CA ALA A 158 3.71 -6.99 -5.79
C ALA A 158 3.12 -5.87 -6.66
N LEU A 159 3.17 -4.62 -6.19
CA LEU A 159 2.79 -3.45 -7.00
C LEU A 159 3.69 -3.30 -8.23
N ASP A 160 4.99 -3.52 -8.09
CA ASP A 160 5.93 -3.40 -9.21
C ASP A 160 5.68 -4.51 -10.25
N ARG A 161 5.56 -5.76 -9.80
CA ARG A 161 5.22 -6.90 -10.67
C ARG A 161 3.85 -6.74 -11.33
N GLY A 162 2.87 -6.20 -10.60
CA GLY A 162 1.55 -5.91 -11.14
C GLY A 162 1.56 -4.82 -12.21
N ALA A 163 2.34 -3.76 -12.01
CA ALA A 163 2.54 -2.71 -13.01
C ALA A 163 3.27 -3.24 -14.25
N GLU A 164 4.30 -4.07 -14.05
CA GLU A 164 5.06 -4.70 -15.12
C GLU A 164 4.20 -5.62 -15.99
N ARG A 165 3.32 -6.44 -15.39
CA ARG A 165 2.32 -7.26 -16.12
C ARG A 165 1.39 -6.44 -17.01
N LEU A 166 1.11 -5.20 -16.61
CA LEU A 166 0.27 -4.26 -17.36
C LEU A 166 1.05 -3.43 -18.40
N GLY A 167 2.38 -3.58 -18.47
CA GLY A 167 3.25 -2.71 -19.26
C GLY A 167 3.25 -1.25 -18.79
N ILE A 168 2.92 -1.02 -17.51
CA ILE A 168 2.83 0.31 -16.90
C ILE A 168 4.13 0.60 -16.15
N ASN A 169 4.72 1.76 -16.37
CA ASN A 169 5.97 2.20 -15.72
C ASN A 169 5.74 3.24 -14.59
N HIS A 170 4.49 3.57 -14.27
CA HIS A 170 4.16 4.57 -13.26
C HIS A 170 2.95 4.15 -12.40
N VAL A 171 3.18 4.07 -11.09
CA VAL A 171 2.15 3.77 -10.08
C VAL A 171 1.89 4.99 -9.21
N VAL A 172 0.64 5.33 -8.97
CA VAL A 172 0.24 6.35 -7.99
C VAL A 172 -0.39 5.72 -6.77
N THR A 173 -0.13 6.28 -5.59
CA THR A 173 -0.64 5.75 -4.31
C THR A 173 -1.30 6.84 -3.48
N GLY A 174 -2.28 6.44 -2.66
CA GLY A 174 -3.08 7.35 -1.83
C GLY A 174 -2.37 7.96 -0.63
N HIS A 175 -1.04 7.95 -0.55
CA HIS A 175 -0.32 8.50 0.59
C HIS A 175 -0.59 10.01 0.73
N ASN A 176 -1.07 10.40 1.91
CA ASN A 176 -1.50 11.75 2.22
C ASN A 176 -0.48 12.51 3.09
N ALA A 177 -0.74 13.78 3.41
CA ALA A 177 0.19 14.61 4.18
C ALA A 177 0.50 14.04 5.56
N ASP A 178 -0.48 13.42 6.23
CA ASP A 178 -0.31 12.77 7.53
C ASP A 178 0.64 11.56 7.42
N ASP A 179 0.48 10.70 6.41
CA ASP A 179 1.38 9.55 6.17
C ASP A 179 2.84 9.98 5.96
N ILE A 180 3.03 11.10 5.23
CA ILE A 180 4.36 11.66 4.97
C ILE A 180 4.94 12.27 6.23
N ALA A 181 4.14 13.01 7.00
CA ALA A 181 4.56 13.57 8.28
C ALA A 181 4.96 12.47 9.28
N GLU A 182 4.18 11.39 9.37
CA GLU A 182 4.50 10.21 10.19
C GLU A 182 5.86 9.63 9.77
N THR A 183 6.07 9.46 8.47
CA THR A 183 7.32 8.89 7.96
C THR A 183 8.53 9.81 8.19
N VAL A 184 8.36 11.13 8.02
CA VAL A 184 9.41 12.13 8.29
C VAL A 184 9.80 12.09 9.76
N LEU A 185 8.82 12.13 10.66
CA LEU A 185 9.06 12.09 12.10
C LEU A 185 9.77 10.80 12.52
N MET A 186 9.31 9.66 12.03
CA MET A 186 9.92 8.36 12.31
C MET A 186 11.37 8.26 11.83
N ASN A 187 11.71 8.86 10.69
CA ASN A 187 13.09 8.84 10.16
C ASN A 187 13.98 9.84 10.90
N LEU A 188 13.45 11.01 11.27
CA LEU A 188 14.16 12.00 12.07
C LEU A 188 14.57 11.42 13.44
N LEU A 189 13.64 10.76 14.13
CA LEU A 189 13.90 10.13 15.44
C LEU A 189 14.93 9.00 15.37
N ARG A 190 15.09 8.35 14.21
CA ARG A 190 16.11 7.31 13.98
C ARG A 190 17.46 7.88 13.53
N GLY A 191 17.54 9.18 13.25
CA GLY A 191 18.72 9.78 12.63
C GLY A 191 18.97 9.34 11.18
N ASP A 192 17.99 8.74 10.50
CA ASP A 192 18.12 8.25 9.12
C ASP A 192 17.77 9.37 8.12
N LEU A 193 18.63 10.38 8.06
CA LEU A 193 18.47 11.52 7.15
C LEU A 193 18.44 11.10 5.67
N PRO A 194 19.26 10.14 5.17
CA PRO A 194 19.20 9.72 3.78
C PRO A 194 17.82 9.19 3.34
N ARG A 195 17.03 8.61 4.25
CA ARG A 195 15.64 8.19 3.96
C ARG A 195 14.66 9.35 3.81
N LEU A 196 14.98 10.55 4.29
CA LEU A 196 14.09 11.73 4.16
C LEU A 196 13.87 12.13 2.70
N HIS A 197 14.90 12.02 1.85
CA HIS A 197 14.76 12.29 0.42
C HIS A 197 13.71 11.39 -0.24
N ARG A 198 13.78 10.09 0.04
CA ARG A 198 12.84 9.11 -0.52
C ARG A 198 11.42 9.27 0.00
N CYS A 199 11.23 9.66 1.27
CA CYS A 199 9.87 9.79 1.79
C CYS A 199 9.20 11.10 1.37
N THR A 200 9.96 12.19 1.24
CA THR A 200 9.43 13.51 0.90
C THR A 200 9.37 13.79 -0.60
N SER A 201 10.10 13.05 -1.44
CA SER A 201 9.92 13.19 -2.89
C SER A 201 8.50 12.79 -3.32
N ILE A 202 7.91 13.58 -4.22
CA ILE A 202 6.58 13.32 -4.77
C ILE A 202 6.62 12.21 -5.80
N ILE A 203 7.66 12.17 -6.63
CA ILE A 203 7.98 11.07 -7.53
C ILE A 203 9.20 10.37 -6.94
N THR A 204 9.05 9.09 -6.65
CA THR A 204 10.15 8.23 -6.25
C THR A 204 10.34 7.20 -7.35
N SER A 205 11.41 7.34 -8.11
CA SER A 205 12.03 6.19 -8.77
C SER A 205 12.92 5.52 -7.73
N SER A 206 12.71 4.23 -7.50
CA SER A 206 13.69 3.47 -6.72
C SER A 206 14.76 2.97 -7.65
N THR A 207 16.02 3.04 -7.24
CA THR A 207 17.11 2.34 -7.94
C THR A 207 16.82 0.84 -8.11
N SER A 208 16.01 0.25 -7.23
CA SER A 208 15.61 -1.16 -7.25
C SER A 208 14.36 -1.50 -8.08
N SER A 209 13.77 -0.56 -8.83
CA SER A 209 12.58 -0.84 -9.65
C SER A 209 12.47 0.15 -10.80
N PRO A 210 12.23 -0.31 -12.04
CA PRO A 210 11.99 0.58 -13.17
C PRO A 210 10.67 1.35 -13.05
N ILE A 211 9.79 0.95 -12.11
CA ILE A 211 8.47 1.54 -11.90
C ILE A 211 8.58 2.80 -11.04
N ALA A 212 8.26 3.94 -11.62
CA ALA A 212 8.12 5.20 -10.89
C ALA A 212 6.91 5.12 -9.95
N ARG A 213 7.01 5.67 -8.75
CA ARG A 213 5.87 5.82 -7.83
C ARG A 213 5.63 7.29 -7.52
N SER A 214 4.37 7.73 -7.54
CA SER A 214 4.05 9.08 -7.09
C SER A 214 2.85 9.18 -6.15
N LYS A 215 2.73 10.35 -5.50
CA LYS A 215 1.78 10.60 -4.41
C LYS A 215 1.00 11.89 -4.65
N PRO A 216 -0.06 11.88 -5.48
CA PRO A 216 -0.83 13.09 -5.80
C PRO A 216 -1.47 13.75 -4.57
N LEU A 217 -1.74 12.99 -3.51
CA LEU A 217 -2.33 13.47 -2.25
C LEU A 217 -1.29 13.95 -1.22
N LYS A 218 -0.01 14.08 -1.59
CA LYS A 218 1.09 14.41 -0.67
C LYS A 218 0.83 15.62 0.24
N TYR A 219 0.09 16.62 -0.21
CA TYR A 219 -0.21 17.84 0.54
C TYR A 219 -1.67 17.91 1.05
N ALA A 220 -2.46 16.87 0.81
CA ALA A 220 -3.83 16.76 1.29
C ALA A 220 -3.88 16.16 2.70
N TYR A 221 -4.66 16.76 3.59
CA TYR A 221 -4.82 16.25 4.96
C TYR A 221 -5.75 15.05 4.94
N GLU A 222 -5.49 14.07 5.80
CA GLU A 222 -6.36 12.90 5.96
C GLU A 222 -7.80 13.31 6.29
N LYS A 223 -7.99 14.32 7.14
CA LYS A 223 -9.34 14.86 7.47
C LYS A 223 -10.04 15.44 6.23
N GLU A 224 -9.31 16.07 5.31
CA GLU A 224 -9.90 16.58 4.07
C GLU A 224 -10.25 15.43 3.12
N ILE A 225 -9.45 14.38 3.06
CA ILE A 225 -9.77 13.15 2.31
C ILE A 225 -11.07 12.52 2.82
N VAL A 226 -11.23 12.41 4.15
CA VAL A 226 -12.48 11.90 4.77
C VAL A 226 -13.66 12.79 4.41
N LEU A 227 -13.52 14.12 4.52
CA LEU A 227 -14.58 15.07 4.14
C LEU A 227 -14.93 14.96 2.64
N TYR A 228 -13.94 14.80 1.77
CA TYR A 228 -14.13 14.62 0.34
C TYR A 228 -14.92 13.34 0.06
N ALA A 229 -14.50 12.21 0.63
CA ALA A 229 -15.19 10.93 0.51
C ALA A 229 -16.65 11.01 0.97
N LEU A 230 -16.90 11.61 2.14
CA LEU A 230 -18.23 11.80 2.68
C LEU A 230 -19.12 12.64 1.76
N HIS A 231 -18.61 13.77 1.27
CA HIS A 231 -19.40 14.71 0.47
C HIS A 231 -19.66 14.22 -0.96
N LYS A 232 -18.74 13.43 -1.53
CA LYS A 232 -18.94 12.73 -2.80
C LYS A 232 -19.70 11.41 -2.63
N LYS A 233 -19.95 10.97 -1.39
CA LYS A 233 -20.59 9.68 -1.05
C LYS A 233 -19.86 8.50 -1.69
N LEU A 234 -18.53 8.50 -1.58
CA LEU A 234 -17.70 7.43 -2.14
C LEU A 234 -17.87 6.16 -1.32
N ASP A 235 -17.87 5.03 -2.01
CA ASP A 235 -17.87 3.71 -1.38
C ASP A 235 -16.44 3.30 -1.04
N TYR A 236 -16.16 3.14 0.25
CA TYR A 236 -14.84 2.74 0.72
C TYR A 236 -14.96 1.85 1.96
N PHE A 237 -13.98 0.97 2.10
CA PHE A 237 -13.84 0.09 3.25
C PHE A 237 -13.07 0.82 4.37
N SER A 238 -13.61 0.81 5.59
CA SER A 238 -13.08 1.60 6.72
C SER A 238 -12.42 0.77 7.82
N THR A 239 -12.51 -0.56 7.77
CA THR A 239 -11.92 -1.41 8.79
C THR A 239 -10.40 -1.33 8.71
N GLU A 240 -9.72 -1.28 9.85
CA GLU A 240 -8.25 -1.35 9.91
C GLU A 240 -7.77 -2.80 9.86
N CYS A 241 -6.55 -3.01 9.37
CA CYS A 241 -5.96 -4.35 9.32
C CYS A 241 -5.73 -4.90 10.73
N ILE A 242 -6.16 -6.14 10.97
CA ILE A 242 -6.05 -6.85 12.26
C ILE A 242 -4.60 -7.00 12.76
N TYR A 243 -3.62 -6.90 11.86
CA TYR A 243 -2.19 -7.00 12.18
C TYR A 243 -1.49 -5.63 12.36
N SER A 244 -2.20 -4.53 12.11
CA SER A 244 -1.68 -3.16 12.23
C SER A 244 -1.51 -2.61 13.67
N PRO A 245 -2.26 -3.03 14.71
CA PRO A 245 -2.25 -2.34 16.02
C PRO A 245 -0.88 -2.27 16.71
N GLU A 246 -0.01 -3.26 16.53
CA GLU A 246 1.32 -3.29 17.16
C GLU A 246 2.39 -2.47 16.39
N ALA A 247 2.01 -1.77 15.31
CA ALA A 247 2.95 -1.04 14.50
C ALA A 247 3.39 0.29 15.17
N PHE A 248 4.70 0.52 15.25
CA PHE A 248 5.31 1.77 15.75
C PHE A 248 4.73 3.06 15.13
N ARG A 249 4.22 2.96 13.90
CA ARG A 249 3.55 4.06 13.21
C ARG A 249 2.39 4.67 14.01
N GLY A 250 1.69 3.87 14.83
CA GLY A 250 0.62 4.36 15.70
C GLY A 250 1.06 5.44 16.70
N SER A 251 2.27 5.31 17.27
CA SER A 251 2.81 6.31 18.21
C SER A 251 3.12 7.64 17.51
N ALA A 252 3.70 7.58 16.30
CA ALA A 252 3.98 8.77 15.49
C ALA A 252 2.68 9.50 15.11
N ARG A 253 1.65 8.75 14.72
CA ARG A 253 0.32 9.28 14.41
C ARG A 253 -0.27 10.04 15.60
N THR A 254 -0.28 9.44 16.79
CA THR A 254 -0.82 10.08 18.00
C THR A 254 -0.12 11.41 18.30
N LEU A 255 1.21 11.46 18.18
CA LEU A 255 1.97 12.69 18.39
C LEU A 255 1.63 13.76 17.34
N ILE A 256 1.54 13.40 16.06
CA ILE A 256 1.19 14.33 14.98
C ILE A 256 -0.21 14.90 15.18
N LYS A 257 -1.19 14.08 15.55
CA LYS A 257 -2.55 14.56 15.85
C LYS A 257 -2.58 15.47 17.07
N ALA A 258 -1.71 15.26 18.06
CA ALA A 258 -1.56 16.19 19.20
C ALA A 258 -0.99 17.55 18.75
N LEU A 259 0.02 17.56 17.87
CA LEU A 259 0.56 18.78 17.29
C LEU A 259 -0.45 19.52 16.42
N GLU A 260 -1.22 18.80 15.61
CA GLU A 260 -2.29 19.35 14.76
C GLU A 260 -3.36 20.09 15.58
N LYS A 261 -3.71 19.57 16.77
CA LYS A 261 -4.66 20.23 17.68
C LYS A 261 -4.17 21.58 18.18
N VAL A 262 -2.86 21.73 18.38
CA VAL A 262 -2.24 22.99 18.83
C VAL A 262 -2.10 23.95 17.65
N ARG A 263 -1.61 23.44 16.52
CA ARG A 263 -1.35 24.23 15.31
C ARG A 263 -1.77 23.43 14.07
N PRO A 264 -2.85 23.83 13.38
CA PRO A 264 -3.36 23.06 12.25
C PRO A 264 -2.36 22.88 11.09
N SER A 265 -1.43 23.82 10.90
CA SER A 265 -0.39 23.72 9.88
C SER A 265 0.73 22.73 10.23
N ALA A 266 0.77 22.16 11.44
CA ALA A 266 1.88 21.32 11.91
C ALA A 266 2.19 20.14 10.99
N ILE A 267 1.18 19.52 10.39
CA ILE A 267 1.36 18.39 9.46
C ILE A 267 2.18 18.84 8.25
N LEU A 268 1.78 19.93 7.58
CA LEU A 268 2.54 20.45 6.42
C LEU A 268 3.87 21.06 6.83
N ASP A 269 3.96 21.68 8.00
CA ASP A 269 5.21 22.23 8.52
C ASP A 269 6.24 21.09 8.71
N ILE A 270 5.84 19.91 9.19
CA ILE A 270 6.69 18.71 9.26
C ILE A 270 7.09 18.23 7.86
N VAL A 271 6.15 18.14 6.92
CA VAL A 271 6.45 17.72 5.53
C VAL A 271 7.47 18.67 4.89
N ARG A 272 7.25 19.98 4.97
CA ARG A 272 8.16 21.02 4.45
C ARG A 272 9.52 20.99 5.14
N SER A 273 9.55 20.73 6.45
CA SER A 273 10.81 20.56 7.19
C SER A 273 11.59 19.36 6.66
N GLY A 274 10.91 18.23 6.42
CA GLY A 274 11.53 17.06 5.80
C GLY A 274 12.08 17.35 4.39
N GLU A 275 11.36 18.11 3.56
CA GLU A 275 11.82 18.55 2.24
C GLU A 275 13.04 19.49 2.34
N ALA A 276 13.04 20.41 3.31
CA ALA A 276 14.17 21.31 3.55
C ALA A 276 15.41 20.55 4.02
N PHE A 277 15.27 19.66 5.00
CA PHE A 277 16.36 18.80 5.45
C PHE A 277 16.88 17.92 4.32
N SER A 278 16.00 17.35 3.50
CA SER A 278 16.41 16.57 2.35
C SER A 278 17.30 17.35 1.37
N ARG A 279 17.03 18.64 1.15
CA ARG A 279 17.84 19.50 0.26
C ARG A 279 19.22 19.83 0.85
N MET A 280 19.35 19.80 2.18
CA MET A 280 20.62 20.06 2.87
C MET A 280 21.56 18.86 2.89
N ILE A 281 21.04 17.64 2.66
CA ILE A 281 21.88 16.43 2.57
C ILE A 281 22.76 16.57 1.32
N PRO A 282 24.11 16.57 1.46
CA PRO A 282 25.01 16.73 0.32
C PRO A 282 24.70 15.71 -0.78
N SER A 283 24.85 16.10 -2.04
CA SER A 283 24.65 15.22 -3.19
C SER A 283 25.49 13.93 -3.11
N GLN A 284 26.64 13.94 -2.41
CA GLN A 284 27.43 12.73 -2.14
C GLN A 284 26.82 11.80 -1.07
N ALA A 285 25.98 12.31 -0.16
CA ALA A 285 25.23 11.52 0.83
C ALA A 285 23.84 11.11 0.31
N GLN A 286 23.25 11.91 -0.59
CA GLN A 286 22.14 11.47 -1.44
C GLN A 286 22.61 10.37 -2.41
N ALA A 287 23.87 10.48 -2.87
CA ALA A 287 24.54 9.47 -3.65
C ALA A 287 25.24 8.39 -2.81
N SER A 288 25.46 8.48 -1.50
CA SER A 288 25.85 7.27 -0.76
C SER A 288 24.69 6.25 -0.64
N SER A 289 23.49 6.62 -1.11
CA SER A 289 22.43 5.68 -1.53
C SER A 289 22.26 5.50 -3.06
N ALA A 290 23.01 6.23 -3.90
CA ALA A 290 22.95 6.17 -5.39
C ALA A 290 24.32 5.97 -6.12
N LYS A 291 25.40 6.67 -5.74
CA LYS A 291 26.84 6.38 -5.98
C LYS A 291 27.40 5.16 -5.25
N LEU A 292 26.96 4.82 -4.03
CA LEU A 292 27.26 3.47 -3.48
C LEU A 292 26.65 2.37 -4.37
N SER A 293 25.72 2.74 -5.24
CA SER A 293 25.02 1.88 -6.20
C SER A 293 25.59 1.94 -7.62
N GLN A 294 26.46 2.92 -7.93
CA GLN A 294 27.19 2.96 -9.20
C GLN A 294 28.57 2.28 -9.10
N GLU A 295 29.20 2.27 -7.91
CA GLU A 295 30.45 1.54 -7.68
C GLU A 295 30.26 0.21 -6.93
N SER A 296 29.16 0.01 -6.19
CA SER A 296 28.76 -1.34 -5.75
C SER A 296 27.66 -1.83 -6.67
N GLY A 297 27.98 -2.82 -7.50
CA GLY A 297 27.14 -3.34 -8.58
C GLY A 297 25.70 -3.57 -8.16
N MET A 298 24.81 -2.64 -8.53
CA MET A 298 23.40 -2.97 -8.64
C MET A 298 23.27 -4.07 -9.66
N SER A 299 22.76 -5.19 -9.21
CA SER A 299 22.57 -6.38 -10.02
C SER A 299 21.12 -6.84 -9.91
N ASN A 300 20.73 -7.68 -10.86
CA ASN A 300 19.47 -8.36 -10.78
C ASN A 300 19.58 -9.46 -9.73
N CYS A 301 18.59 -9.55 -8.85
CA CYS A 301 18.47 -10.60 -7.85
C CYS A 301 18.60 -11.95 -8.56
N THR A 302 19.55 -12.78 -8.13
CA THR A 302 19.85 -14.06 -8.79
C THR A 302 18.64 -15.00 -8.84
N ARG A 303 17.69 -14.82 -7.92
CA ARG A 303 16.48 -15.65 -7.83
C ARG A 303 15.28 -15.12 -8.62
N CYS A 304 15.03 -13.82 -8.62
CA CYS A 304 13.79 -13.26 -9.20
C CYS A 304 14.02 -12.16 -10.23
N GLY A 305 15.27 -11.86 -10.59
CA GLY A 305 15.62 -10.86 -11.60
C GLY A 305 15.43 -9.40 -11.18
N TYR A 306 14.80 -9.12 -10.04
CA TYR A 306 14.54 -7.75 -9.58
C TYR A 306 15.82 -7.03 -9.14
N LEU A 307 15.93 -5.75 -9.46
CA LEU A 307 17.07 -4.91 -9.08
C LEU A 307 17.28 -4.90 -7.56
N THR A 308 18.52 -5.15 -7.16
CA THR A 308 18.92 -5.17 -5.76
C THR A 308 20.39 -4.76 -5.61
N SER A 309 20.74 -4.28 -4.42
CA SER A 309 22.11 -3.96 -4.03
C SER A 309 22.82 -5.14 -3.34
N GLN A 310 22.18 -6.29 -3.28
CA GLN A 310 22.67 -7.54 -2.67
C GLN A 310 22.48 -8.67 -3.68
N GLU A 311 23.03 -9.86 -3.43
CA GLU A 311 22.80 -11.02 -4.30
C GLU A 311 21.31 -11.41 -4.38
N LEU A 312 20.63 -11.37 -3.23
CA LEU A 312 19.20 -11.61 -3.10
C LEU A 312 18.48 -10.34 -2.67
N CYS A 313 17.37 -10.03 -3.33
CA CYS A 313 16.51 -8.93 -2.91
C CYS A 313 15.85 -9.24 -1.55
N LYS A 314 15.47 -8.18 -0.80
CA LYS A 314 14.90 -8.33 0.55
C LYS A 314 13.67 -9.24 0.57
N ALA A 315 12.85 -9.24 -0.48
CA ALA A 315 11.71 -10.14 -0.58
C ALA A 315 12.14 -11.60 -0.66
N CYS A 316 13.12 -11.94 -1.52
CA CYS A 316 13.68 -13.28 -1.60
C CYS A 316 14.32 -13.73 -0.28
N THR A 317 15.07 -12.86 0.39
CA THR A 317 15.64 -13.17 1.71
C THR A 317 14.56 -13.49 2.75
N LEU A 318 13.48 -12.71 2.77
CA LEU A 318 12.35 -12.96 3.68
C LEU A 318 11.61 -14.25 3.32
N LEU A 319 11.46 -14.56 2.04
CA LEU A 319 10.88 -15.83 1.59
C LEU A 319 11.75 -17.03 1.97
N ASP A 320 13.07 -16.91 1.91
CA ASP A 320 13.96 -17.98 2.38
C ASP A 320 13.82 -18.22 3.89
N CYS A 321 13.67 -17.16 4.68
CA CYS A 321 13.38 -17.30 6.12
C CYS A 321 12.06 -18.06 6.36
N LEU A 322 11.00 -17.75 5.59
CA LEU A 322 9.71 -18.44 5.71
C LEU A 322 9.79 -19.90 5.27
N ASN A 323 10.41 -20.17 4.12
CA ASN A 323 10.50 -21.52 3.57
C ASN A 323 11.39 -22.45 4.41
N LYS A 324 12.43 -21.93 5.09
CA LYS A 324 13.23 -22.70 6.05
C LYS A 324 12.44 -23.13 7.28
N ASN A 325 11.48 -22.30 7.70
CA ASN A 325 10.63 -22.56 8.86
C ASN A 325 9.31 -23.25 8.48
N ARG A 326 9.11 -23.58 7.21
CA ARG A 326 7.94 -24.34 6.78
C ARG A 326 8.05 -25.73 7.40
N PRO A 327 7.06 -26.21 8.17
CA PRO A 327 7.10 -27.57 8.67
C PRO A 327 7.20 -28.49 7.47
N LYS A 328 8.31 -29.25 7.37
CA LYS A 328 8.43 -30.32 6.38
C LYS A 328 7.40 -31.36 6.78
N MET A 329 6.24 -31.35 6.15
CA MET A 329 5.42 -32.56 6.07
C MET A 329 6.15 -33.51 5.12
N ALA A 330 7.20 -34.17 5.61
CA ALA A 330 7.73 -35.35 4.99
C ALA A 330 6.75 -36.49 5.30
N VAL A 331 5.78 -36.68 4.42
CA VAL A 331 5.48 -38.05 3.99
C VAL A 331 6.12 -38.17 2.62
N GLU A 332 7.45 -38.22 2.63
CA GLU A 332 8.16 -38.87 1.55
C GLU A 332 7.85 -40.36 1.74
N VAL A 333 7.00 -40.91 0.88
CA VAL A 333 7.02 -42.35 0.63
C VAL A 333 8.35 -42.58 -0.10
N GLU A 334 9.42 -42.75 0.67
CA GLU A 334 10.67 -43.31 0.18
C GLU A 334 10.39 -44.75 -0.24
N ALA A 335 10.09 -44.91 -1.53
CA ALA A 335 10.26 -46.17 -2.21
C ALA A 335 11.77 -46.43 -2.32
N GLY A 336 12.29 -47.25 -1.43
CA GLY A 336 13.59 -47.91 -1.61
C GLY A 336 14.27 -48.28 -0.32
N ILE A 337 14.08 -49.52 0.15
CA ILE A 337 15.15 -50.32 0.75
C ILE A 337 14.94 -51.78 0.32
N GLU A 338 15.94 -52.32 -0.37
CA GLU A 338 16.17 -53.76 -0.53
C GLU A 338 16.37 -54.39 0.85
N ASP A 339 15.60 -55.42 1.19
CA ASP A 339 16.04 -56.56 2.01
C ASP A 339 14.95 -57.66 1.98
N GLU A 340 15.19 -58.70 1.17
CA GLU A 340 14.22 -59.75 0.82
C GLU A 340 13.98 -60.82 1.90
N GLU A 341 14.64 -60.79 3.07
CA GLU A 341 14.56 -61.91 4.03
C GLU A 341 13.53 -61.72 5.17
N ALA A 342 12.97 -60.52 5.36
CA ALA A 342 11.95 -60.28 6.41
C ALA A 342 10.51 -60.66 5.98
N SER A 343 10.26 -60.74 4.67
CA SER A 343 8.94 -60.99 4.06
C SER A 343 8.45 -62.43 4.21
N SER A 344 9.36 -63.41 4.24
CA SER A 344 8.99 -64.84 4.34
C SER A 344 8.48 -65.24 5.73
N SER A 345 8.93 -64.55 6.77
CA SER A 345 8.60 -64.85 8.18
C SER A 345 7.21 -64.32 8.55
N LEU A 346 6.87 -63.13 8.05
CA LEU A 346 5.55 -62.52 8.23
C LEU A 346 4.45 -63.21 7.41
N ARG A 347 4.76 -63.67 6.18
CA ARG A 347 3.81 -64.46 5.38
C ARG A 347 3.47 -65.81 6.02
N ARG A 348 4.46 -66.51 6.58
CA ARG A 348 4.23 -67.77 7.32
C ARG A 348 3.44 -67.57 8.62
N GLY A 349 3.61 -66.43 9.29
CA GLY A 349 2.82 -66.07 10.47
C GLY A 349 1.35 -65.75 10.16
N MET A 350 1.08 -65.07 9.04
CA MET A 350 -0.29 -64.72 8.63
C MET A 350 -1.08 -65.91 8.04
N GLU A 351 -0.42 -66.86 7.37
CA GLU A 351 -1.06 -68.11 6.93
C GLU A 351 -1.43 -69.04 8.10
N ALA A 352 -0.62 -69.09 9.15
CA ALA A 352 -0.92 -69.86 10.36
C ALA A 352 -2.10 -69.29 11.18
N MET A 353 -2.32 -67.96 11.14
CA MET A 353 -3.49 -67.32 11.77
C MET A 353 -4.77 -67.53 10.98
N LYS A 354 -4.72 -67.51 9.64
CA LYS A 354 -5.90 -67.72 8.78
C LYS A 354 -6.48 -69.13 8.87
N LEU A 355 -5.62 -70.15 9.01
CA LEU A 355 -6.05 -71.54 9.19
C LEU A 355 -6.63 -71.84 10.58
N ALA A 356 -6.39 -70.97 11.57
CA ALA A 356 -6.98 -71.10 12.91
C ALA A 356 -8.37 -70.44 13.03
N GLU A 357 -8.69 -69.45 12.19
CA GLU A 357 -10.00 -68.78 12.18
C GLU A 357 -11.07 -69.51 11.34
N GLU A 358 -10.67 -70.32 10.35
CA GLU A 358 -11.62 -71.12 9.54
C GLU A 358 -12.04 -72.46 10.20
N GLY A 359 -11.53 -72.78 11.41
CA GLY A 359 -11.83 -74.02 12.13
C GLY A 359 -12.80 -73.92 13.32
N ILE A 360 -13.42 -72.75 13.58
CA ILE A 360 -14.28 -72.51 14.77
C ILE A 360 -15.75 -72.20 14.38
N VAL A 361 -16.13 -72.36 13.11
CA VAL A 361 -17.54 -72.39 12.70
C VAL A 361 -17.84 -73.69 11.95
N ASN A 362 -17.94 -74.77 12.71
CA ASN A 362 -18.88 -75.88 12.52
C ASN A 362 -18.94 -76.75 13.77
#